data_AF-A0AAW8KP93-F1
#
_entry.id   AF-A0AAW8KP93-F1
#
_cell.length_a   1.000
_cell.length_b   1.000
_cell.length_c   1.000
_cell.angle_alpha   90.00
_cell.angle_beta   90.00
_cell.angle_gamma   90.00
#
_symmetry.space_group_name_H-M   'P 1'
#
loop_
_entity.id
_entity.type
_entity.pdbx_description
1 polymer ?
#
loop_
_entity_poly.entity_id
_entity_poly.type
_entity_poly.pdbx_seq_one_letter_code
_entity_poly.pdbx_strand_id
1 'polypeptide(L)' 'KHSEVTKELGVEFYFPLPHHPWQRGTNENTNGLIREYFPKGFDITNVPHELVQLVEYKLNTRPRKCLG' A
#
# COMPACT_ATOMS: atom_id res chain seq x y z
N LYS A 1 -13.86 -3.71 15.42
CA LYS A 1 -13.58 -3.68 13.96
C LYS A 1 -12.70 -4.85 13.48
N HIS A 2 -11.39 -4.93 13.77
CA HIS A 2 -10.59 -6.06 13.25
C HIS A 2 -11.08 -7.43 13.79
N SER A 3 -11.48 -7.49 15.06
CA SER A 3 -12.08 -8.68 15.67
C SER A 3 -13.40 -9.12 15.03
N GLU A 4 -14.23 -8.18 14.58
CA GLU A 4 -15.48 -8.46 13.86
C GLU A 4 -15.17 -9.05 12.48
N VAL A 5 -14.21 -8.47 11.75
CA VAL A 5 -13.81 -8.95 10.42
C VAL A 5 -13.18 -10.34 10.49
N THR A 6 -12.33 -10.60 11.49
CA THR A 6 -11.80 -11.96 11.75
C THR A 6 -12.90 -12.96 12.01
N LYS A 7 -13.94 -12.58 12.78
CA LYS A 7 -15.07 -13.46 13.08
C LYS A 7 -15.89 -13.78 11.82
N GLU A 8 -16.13 -12.79 10.97
CA GLU A 8 -16.95 -12.94 9.77
C GLU A 8 -16.22 -13.69 8.64
N LEU A 9 -14.94 -13.39 8.41
CA LEU A 9 -14.17 -13.85 7.25
C LEU A 9 -13.09 -14.89 7.59
N GLY A 10 -12.84 -15.18 8.87
CA GLY A 10 -11.78 -16.11 9.29
C GLY A 10 -10.36 -15.61 9.02
N VAL A 11 -10.19 -14.30 8.79
CA VAL A 11 -8.88 -13.70 8.46
C VAL A 11 -8.13 -13.24 9.70
N GLU A 12 -6.82 -13.50 9.72
CA GLU A 12 -5.94 -13.06 10.80
C GLU A 12 -5.43 -11.63 10.56
N PHE A 13 -5.31 -10.86 11.65
CA PHE A 13 -4.73 -9.52 11.62
C PHE A 13 -3.43 -9.50 12.40
N TYR A 14 -2.43 -8.84 11.82
CA TYR A 14 -1.11 -8.67 12.40
C TYR A 14 -0.81 -7.18 12.53
N PHE A 15 -0.31 -6.76 13.69
CA PHE A 15 0.03 -5.37 13.96
C PHE A 15 1.52 -5.24 14.28
N PRO A 16 2.22 -4.26 13.69
CA PRO A 16 3.60 -3.98 14.07
C PRO A 16 3.65 -3.37 15.47
N LEU A 17 4.80 -3.53 16.13
CA LEU A 17 5.09 -2.83 17.37
C LEU A 17 5.18 -1.31 17.14
N PRO A 18 4.81 -0.49 18.14
CA PRO A 18 4.94 0.97 18.04
C PRO A 18 6.37 1.38 17.70
N HIS A 19 6.56 2.30 16.75
CA HIS A 19 7.89 2.76 16.29
C HIS A 19 8.77 1.70 15.61
N HIS A 20 8.18 0.60 15.10
CA HIS A 20 8.90 -0.45 14.39
C HIS A 20 8.52 -0.52 12.89
N PRO A 21 8.82 0.53 12.09
CA PRO A 21 8.42 0.57 10.67
C PRO A 21 9.04 -0.56 9.83
N TRP A 22 10.19 -1.11 10.24
CA TRP A 22 10.85 -2.22 9.55
C TRP A 22 10.03 -3.51 9.52
N GLN A 23 9.11 -3.71 10.47
CA GLN A 23 8.16 -4.83 10.45
C GLN A 23 7.16 -4.74 9.30
N ARG A 24 7.08 -3.57 8.63
CA ARG A 24 6.28 -3.33 7.42
C ARG A 24 7.14 -2.86 6.25
N GLY A 25 8.38 -3.36 6.15
CA GLY A 25 9.36 -2.90 5.15
C GLY A 25 8.82 -2.88 3.71
N THR A 26 8.07 -3.92 3.29
CA THR A 26 7.44 -3.97 1.96
C THR A 26 6.45 -2.83 1.76
N ASN A 27 5.62 -2.52 2.76
CA ASN A 27 4.63 -1.44 2.66
C ASN A 27 5.34 -0.08 2.61
N GLU A 28 6.41 0.11 3.38
CA GLU A 28 7.20 1.34 3.34
C GLU A 28 7.88 1.54 1.97
N ASN A 29 8.41 0.48 1.38
CA ASN A 29 8.95 0.51 0.02
C ASN A 29 7.86 0.86 -1.01
N THR A 30 6.70 0.20 -0.96
CA THR A 30 5.58 0.49 -1.87
C THR A 30 5.07 1.93 -1.71
N ASN A 31 4.98 2.45 -0.49
CA ASN A 31 4.62 3.86 -0.24
C ASN A 31 5.61 4.83 -0.88
N GLY A 32 6.90 4.48 -0.93
CA GLY A 32 7.91 5.23 -1.67
C GLY A 32 7.58 5.32 -3.17
N LEU A 33 7.24 4.19 -3.79
CA LEU A 33 6.88 4.14 -5.20
C LEU A 33 5.58 4.92 -5.51
N ILE A 34 4.58 4.85 -4.64
CA ILE A 34 3.33 5.63 -4.81
C ILE A 34 3.64 7.14 -4.80
N ARG A 35 4.60 7.59 -3.98
CA ARG A 35 5.00 8.99 -3.91
C ARG A 35 5.71 9.51 -5.16
N GLU A 36 6.17 8.65 -6.06
CA GLU A 36 6.65 9.05 -7.40
C GLU A 36 5.49 9.63 -8.25
N TYR A 37 4.25 9.23 -7.99
CA TYR A 37 3.04 9.68 -8.71
C TYR A 37 2.24 10.72 -7.93
N PHE A 38 2.15 10.55 -6.61
CA PHE A 38 1.42 11.44 -5.72
C PHE A 38 2.36 11.95 -4.62
N PRO A 39 3.10 13.05 -4.88
CA PRO A 39 4.07 13.59 -3.93
C PRO A 39 3.43 13.91 -2.57
N LYS A 40 4.26 13.98 -1.53
CA LYS A 40 3.79 14.32 -0.19
C LYS A 40 3.08 15.68 -0.20
N GLY A 41 1.84 15.72 0.33
CA GLY A 41 1.02 16.93 0.35
C GLY A 41 0.18 17.15 -0.90
N PHE A 42 0.28 16.27 -1.91
CA PHE A 42 -0.65 16.25 -3.03
C PHE A 42 -2.05 15.85 -2.54
N ASP A 43 -3.05 16.64 -2.89
CA ASP A 43 -4.45 16.35 -2.56
C ASP A 43 -4.98 15.23 -3.48
N ILE A 44 -5.28 14.09 -2.88
CA ILE A 44 -5.79 12.91 -3.60
C ILE A 44 -7.32 12.85 -3.65
N THR A 45 -8.04 13.76 -2.98
CA THR A 45 -9.51 13.69 -2.84
C THR A 45 -10.22 13.69 -4.20
N ASN A 46 -9.72 14.45 -5.17
CA ASN A 46 -10.33 14.58 -6.50
C ASN A 46 -9.52 13.88 -7.60
N VAL A 47 -8.65 12.93 -7.25
CA VAL A 47 -7.92 12.16 -8.26
C VAL A 47 -8.91 11.29 -9.02
N PRO A 48 -8.95 11.37 -10.37
CA PRO A 48 -9.83 10.53 -11.16
C PRO A 48 -9.55 9.05 -10.88
N HIS A 49 -10.61 8.25 -10.73
CA HIS A 49 -10.46 6.82 -10.46
C HIS A 49 -9.62 6.11 -11.53
N GLU A 50 -9.77 6.50 -12.80
CA GLU A 50 -8.98 6.00 -13.92
C GLU A 50 -7.47 6.25 -13.75
N LEU A 51 -7.09 7.40 -13.18
CA LEU A 51 -5.69 7.69 -12.89
C LEU A 51 -5.16 6.81 -11.76
N VAL A 52 -5.97 6.54 -10.72
CA VAL A 52 -5.59 5.60 -9.65
C VAL A 52 -5.35 4.21 -10.22
N GLN A 53 -6.28 3.70 -11.04
CA GLN A 53 -6.15 2.40 -11.68
C GLN A 53 -4.92 2.32 -12.60
N LEU A 54 -4.64 3.38 -13.37
CA LEU A 54 -3.45 3.43 -14.23
C LEU A 54 -2.16 3.35 -13.42
N VAL A 55 -2.08 4.09 -12.31
CA VAL A 55 -0.91 4.08 -11.42
C VAL A 55 -0.76 2.71 -10.73
N GLU A 56 -1.86 2.14 -10.23
CA GLU A 56 -1.89 0.80 -9.66
C GLU A 56 -1.36 -0.24 -10.65
N TYR A 57 -1.88 -0.24 -11.88
CA TYR A 57 -1.44 -1.15 -12.93
C TYR A 57 0.07 -1.01 -13.16
N LYS A 58 0.57 0.22 -13.35
CA LYS A 58 2.00 0.48 -13.54
C LYS A 58 2.86 -0.04 -12.38
N LEU A 59 2.40 0.13 -11.14
CA LEU A 59 3.13 -0.34 -9.95
C LEU A 59 3.13 -1.86 -9.83
N ASN A 60 1.99 -2.51 -10.13
CA ASN A 60 1.85 -3.97 -10.05
C ASN A 60 2.61 -4.68 -11.19
N THR A 61 2.72 -4.08 -12.37
CA THR A 61 3.47 -4.65 -13.50
C THR A 61 4.92 -4.18 -13.56
N ARG A 62 5.37 -3.32 -12.64
CA ARG A 62 6.77 -2.84 -12.62
C ARG A 62 7.71 -4.01 -12.31
N PRO A 63 8.71 -4.30 -13.16
CA PRO A 63 9.71 -5.32 -12.88
C PRO A 63 10.40 -5.04 -11.53
N ARG A 64 10.50 -6.07 -10.70
CA ARG A 64 11.16 -5.98 -9.39
C ARG A 64 12.51 -6.66 -9.48
N LYS A 65 13.57 -5.94 -9.14
CA LYS A 65 14.96 -6.47 -9.15
C LYS A 65 15.13 -7.80 -8.40
N CYS A 66 14.31 -8.06 -7.38
CA CYS A 66 14.35 -9.30 -6.60
C CYS A 66 13.64 -10.50 -7.27
N LEU A 67 12.93 -10.30 -8.38
CA LEU A 67 12.13 -11.32 -9.04
C LEU A 67 12.68 -11.77 -10.40
N GLY A 68 13.84 -11.24 -10.83
CA GLY A 68 14.45 -11.48 -12.14
C GLY A 68 14.13 -10.39 -13.15
#